data_AF-F1T8H8-F1
#
_entry.id   AF-F1T8H8-F1
#
_cell.length_a   1.000
_cell.length_b   1.000
_cell.length_c   1.000
_cell.angle_alpha   90.00
_cell.angle_beta   90.00
_cell.angle_gamma   90.00
#
_symmetry.space_group_name_H-M   'P 1'
#
loop_
_entity.id
_entity.type
_entity.pdbx_description
1 polymer ?
#
loop_
_entity_poly.entity_id
_entity_poly.type
_entity_poly.pdbx_seq_one_letter_code
_entity_poly.pdbx_strand_id
1 'polypeptide(L)'
;MKKKPFAFRISESTYQSLKRKAKRGHVTMTEFLERAITDKDIVVVDGVQELINELKAIGRNLNQLTTLANMDRINIVYLSETKAQLSDIYEKLSALCQVNR
;
A
#
# COMPACT_ATOMS: atom_id res chain seq x y z
N MET A 1 33.27 10.83 -11.82
CA MET A 1 32.76 9.65 -11.10
C MET A 1 32.95 8.42 -11.99
N LYS A 2 33.42 7.27 -11.46
CA LYS A 2 33.60 6.05 -12.28
C LYS A 2 32.23 5.38 -12.50
N LYS A 3 31.85 5.13 -13.75
CA LYS A 3 30.64 4.37 -14.10
C LYS A 3 30.88 2.89 -13.83
N LYS A 4 29.92 2.19 -13.22
CA LYS A 4 29.97 0.74 -12.99
C LYS A 4 29.03 0.04 -13.97
N PRO A 5 29.43 -1.07 -14.61
CA PRO A 5 28.53 -1.84 -15.46
C PRO A 5 27.44 -2.51 -14.62
N PHE A 6 26.19 -2.44 -15.08
CA PHE A 6 25.01 -3.07 -14.47
C PHE A 6 24.23 -3.81 -15.54
N ALA A 7 24.14 -5.13 -15.42
CA ALA A 7 23.47 -5.99 -16.39
C ALA A 7 22.24 -6.65 -15.76
N PHE A 8 21.11 -6.57 -16.45
CA PHE A 8 19.86 -7.24 -16.05
C PHE A 8 19.11 -7.71 -17.30
N ARG A 9 18.28 -8.74 -17.14
CA ARG A 9 17.48 -9.30 -18.24
C ARG A 9 16.13 -8.58 -18.31
N ILE A 10 15.71 -8.25 -19.51
CA ILE A 10 14.40 -7.64 -19.81
C ILE A 10 13.78 -8.28 -21.03
N SER A 11 12.46 -8.24 -21.13
CA SER A 11 11.78 -8.64 -22.36
C SER A 11 12.10 -7.68 -23.50
N GLU A 12 12.08 -8.19 -24.73
CA GLU A 12 12.27 -7.37 -25.94
C GLU A 12 11.23 -6.23 -26.01
N SER A 13 9.98 -6.52 -25.67
CA SER A 13 8.89 -5.52 -25.61
C SER A 13 9.19 -4.37 -24.63
N THR A 14 9.77 -4.69 -23.47
CA THR A 14 10.16 -3.70 -22.47
C THR A 14 11.36 -2.89 -22.96
N TYR A 15 12.36 -3.55 -23.55
CA TYR A 15 13.53 -2.88 -24.12
C TYR A 15 13.14 -1.83 -25.17
N GLN A 16 12.27 -2.19 -26.12
CA GLN A 16 11.79 -1.26 -27.14
C GLN A 16 11.02 -0.07 -26.54
N SER A 17 10.22 -0.33 -25.51
CA SER A 17 9.48 0.71 -24.79
C SER A 17 10.42 1.70 -24.08
N LEU A 18 11.43 1.19 -23.37
CA LEU A 18 12.46 2.00 -22.71
C LEU A 18 13.27 2.80 -23.73
N LYS A 19 13.65 2.18 -24.85
CA LYS A 19 14.41 2.82 -25.94
C LYS A 19 13.64 3.99 -26.55
N ARG A 20 12.34 3.81 -26.80
CA ARG A 20 11.46 4.91 -27.25
C ARG A 20 11.35 6.03 -26.22
N LYS A 21 11.24 5.71 -24.93
CA LYS A 21 11.20 6.71 -23.85
C LYS A 21 12.51 7.51 -23.76
N ALA A 22 13.65 6.84 -23.78
CA ALA A 22 14.97 7.48 -23.78
C ALA A 22 15.16 8.40 -25.01
N LYS A 23 14.79 7.93 -26.21
CA LYS A 23 14.86 8.73 -27.44
C LYS A 23 14.00 9.99 -27.38
N ARG A 24 12.77 9.91 -26.84
CA ARG A 24 11.89 11.08 -26.65
C ARG A 24 12.47 12.10 -25.66
N GLY A 25 13.19 11.63 -24.64
CA GLY A 25 13.84 12.48 -23.65
C GLY A 25 15.20 13.02 -24.08
N HIS A 26 15.69 12.68 -25.28
CA HIS A 26 17.03 13.03 -25.76
C HIS A 26 18.16 12.63 -24.80
N VAL A 27 17.99 11.50 -24.09
CA VAL A 27 18.96 10.95 -23.13
C VAL A 27 19.40 9.55 -23.53
N THR A 28 20.54 9.10 -23.01
CA THR A 28 20.98 7.72 -23.17
C THR A 28 20.06 6.76 -22.40
N MET A 29 20.08 5.47 -22.76
CA MET A 29 19.34 4.44 -22.03
C MET A 29 19.74 4.41 -20.55
N THR A 30 21.05 4.53 -20.26
CA THR A 30 21.57 4.53 -18.89
C THR A 30 21.05 5.73 -18.09
N GLU A 31 21.14 6.95 -18.64
CA GLU A 31 20.62 8.15 -17.95
C GLU A 31 19.11 8.09 -17.75
N PHE A 32 18.36 7.56 -18.74
CA PHE A 32 16.93 7.36 -18.60
C PHE A 32 16.61 6.40 -17.46
N LEU A 33 17.30 5.26 -17.40
CA LEU A 33 17.11 4.26 -16.35
C LEU A 33 17.51 4.81 -14.98
N GLU A 34 18.68 5.47 -14.87
CA GLU A 34 19.13 6.10 -13.63
C GLU A 34 18.06 7.04 -13.09
N ARG A 35 17.57 8.00 -13.88
CA ARG A 35 16.49 8.91 -13.45
C ARG A 35 15.20 8.16 -13.09
N ALA A 36 14.80 7.21 -13.93
CA ALA A 36 13.54 6.49 -13.75
C ALA A 36 13.52 5.58 -12.50
N ILE A 37 14.68 5.14 -12.01
CA ILE A 37 14.79 4.31 -10.81
C ILE A 37 15.18 5.11 -9.57
N THR A 38 15.85 6.27 -9.69
CA THR A 38 16.23 7.10 -8.54
C THR A 38 15.11 8.01 -8.07
N ASP A 39 14.21 8.43 -8.96
CA ASP A 39 13.12 9.36 -8.62
C ASP A 39 11.88 8.63 -8.05
N LYS A 40 11.99 7.33 -7.77
CA LYS A 40 10.90 6.53 -7.20
C LYS A 40 11.20 6.17 -5.76
N ASP A 41 10.39 6.69 -4.86
CA ASP A 41 10.41 6.26 -3.47
C ASP A 41 9.99 4.80 -3.36
N ILE A 42 10.84 3.97 -2.75
CA ILE A 42 10.49 2.62 -2.36
C ILE A 42 9.88 2.72 -0.96
N VAL A 43 8.55 2.67 -0.89
CA VAL A 43 7.82 2.68 0.38
C VAL A 43 7.72 1.25 0.90
N VAL A 44 8.40 0.96 2.00
CA VAL A 44 8.24 -0.29 2.76
C VAL A 44 7.18 -0.05 3.83
N VAL A 45 6.09 -0.83 3.78
CA VAL A 45 5.03 -0.78 4.78
C VAL A 45 5.16 -1.99 5.69
N ASP A 46 5.85 -1.82 6.81
CA ASP A 46 5.95 -2.82 7.87
C ASP A 46 4.75 -2.73 8.83
N GLY A 47 4.44 -3.81 9.55
CA GLY A 47 3.39 -3.79 10.58
C GLY A 47 1.97 -4.13 10.08
N VAL A 48 1.80 -4.48 8.79
CA VAL A 48 0.47 -4.79 8.21
C VAL A 48 -0.15 -6.02 8.87
N GLN A 49 0.68 -7.02 9.21
CA GLN A 49 0.18 -8.26 9.81
C GLN A 49 -0.32 -8.02 11.24
N GLU A 50 0.37 -7.18 11.99
CA GLU A 50 0.04 -6.72 13.33
C GLU A 50 -1.25 -5.92 13.31
N LEU A 51 -1.39 -4.98 12.37
CA LEU A 51 -2.63 -4.23 12.16
C LEU A 51 -3.82 -5.16 11.89
N ILE A 52 -3.65 -6.18 11.03
CA ILE A 52 -4.69 -7.17 10.76
C ILE A 52 -5.07 -7.95 12.03
N ASN A 53 -4.10 -8.26 12.89
CA ASN A 53 -4.37 -8.98 14.14
C ASN A 53 -5.22 -8.15 15.10
N GLU A 54 -4.91 -6.87 15.24
CA GLU A 54 -5.69 -5.93 16.07
C GLU A 54 -7.10 -5.72 15.51
N LEU A 55 -7.25 -5.54 14.18
CA LEU A 55 -8.56 -5.45 13.54
C LEU A 55 -9.42 -6.71 13.78
N LYS A 56 -8.80 -7.90 13.73
CA LYS A 56 -9.49 -9.14 14.09
C LYS A 56 -9.89 -9.18 15.57
N ALA A 57 -9.07 -8.64 16.46
CA ALA A 57 -9.40 -8.56 17.89
C ALA A 57 -10.61 -7.65 18.13
N ILE A 58 -10.64 -6.48 17.48
CA ILE A 58 -11.80 -5.58 17.53
C ILE A 58 -13.05 -6.27 16.99
N GLY A 59 -12.95 -6.96 15.85
CA GLY A 59 -14.07 -7.72 15.28
C GLY A 59 -14.60 -8.82 16.22
N ARG A 60 -13.72 -9.54 16.92
CA ARG A 60 -14.12 -10.52 17.94
C ARG A 60 -14.89 -9.87 19.09
N ASN A 61 -14.43 -8.72 19.58
CA ASN A 61 -15.09 -7.99 20.66
C ASN A 61 -16.48 -7.49 20.22
N LEU A 62 -16.60 -6.96 18.99
CA LEU A 62 -17.88 -6.55 18.42
C LEU A 62 -18.86 -7.72 18.29
N ASN A 63 -18.39 -8.88 17.84
CA ASN A 63 -19.22 -10.09 17.76
C ASN A 63 -19.73 -10.51 19.15
N GLN A 64 -18.88 -10.44 20.18
CA GLN A 64 -19.29 -10.75 21.55
C GLN A 64 -20.35 -9.77 22.06
N LEU A 65 -20.14 -8.46 21.88
CA LEU A 65 -21.12 -7.44 22.27
C LEU A 65 -22.45 -7.64 21.56
N THR A 66 -22.42 -7.92 20.25
CA THR A 66 -23.63 -8.19 19.46
C THR A 66 -24.35 -9.45 19.93
N THR A 67 -23.59 -10.50 20.28
CA THR A 67 -24.16 -11.74 20.84
C THR A 67 -24.85 -11.48 22.17
N LEU A 68 -24.22 -10.73 23.07
CA LEU A 68 -24.79 -10.38 24.37
C LEU A 68 -26.04 -9.50 24.25
N ALA A 69 -26.03 -8.54 23.30
CA ALA A 69 -27.19 -7.72 23.00
C ALA A 69 -28.35 -8.57 22.45
N ASN A 70 -28.08 -9.49 21.51
CA ASN A 70 -29.11 -10.40 20.97
C ASN A 70 -29.67 -11.39 22.01
N MET A 71 -28.94 -11.62 23.10
CA MET A 71 -29.40 -12.42 24.25
C MET A 71 -30.14 -11.58 25.29
N ASP A 72 -30.44 -10.30 25.00
CA ASP A 72 -31.02 -9.32 25.93
C ASP A 72 -30.22 -9.15 27.23
N ARG A 73 -28.92 -9.51 27.23
CA ARG A 73 -28.04 -9.36 28.38
C ARG A 73 -27.48 -7.94 28.52
N ILE A 74 -27.47 -7.19 27.42
CA ILE A 74 -27.02 -5.80 27.36
C ILE A 74 -27.99 -5.02 26.48
N ASN A 75 -28.56 -3.93 27.01
CA ASN A 75 -29.54 -3.12 26.29
C ASN A 75 -28.94 -1.94 25.50
N ILE A 76 -27.76 -1.44 25.91
CA ILE A 76 -27.15 -0.26 25.27
C ILE A 76 -25.66 -0.51 25.08
N VAL A 77 -25.20 -0.39 23.82
CA VAL A 77 -23.79 -0.45 23.46
C VAL A 77 -23.46 0.78 22.63
N TYR A 78 -22.55 1.63 23.12
CA TYR A 78 -22.14 2.87 22.44
C TYR A 78 -21.00 2.58 21.46
N LEU A 79 -21.35 2.32 20.19
CA LEU A 79 -20.38 1.99 19.13
C LEU A 79 -20.17 3.11 18.10
N SER A 80 -20.78 4.28 18.30
CA SER A 80 -20.70 5.40 17.36
C SER A 80 -19.27 5.88 17.15
N GLU A 81 -18.51 6.10 18.23
CA GLU A 81 -17.10 6.51 18.17
C GLU A 81 -16.21 5.41 17.56
N THR A 82 -16.39 4.16 17.99
CA THR A 82 -15.66 3.00 17.43
C THR A 82 -15.89 2.86 15.93
N LYS A 83 -17.14 3.05 15.47
CA LYS A 83 -17.48 3.05 14.04
C LYS A 83 -16.75 4.18 13.32
N ALA A 84 -16.77 5.40 13.85
CA ALA A 84 -16.11 6.55 13.25
C ALA A 84 -14.59 6.33 13.11
N GLN A 85 -13.94 5.81 14.16
CA GLN A 85 -12.51 5.50 14.14
C GLN A 85 -12.18 4.37 13.14
N LEU A 86 -12.99 3.31 13.08
CA LEU A 86 -12.78 2.27 12.07
C LEU A 86 -12.93 2.78 10.64
N SER A 87 -13.89 3.68 10.42
CA SER A 87 -14.08 4.34 9.12
C SER A 87 -12.86 5.19 8.73
N ASP A 88 -12.32 5.99 9.64
CA ASP A 88 -11.10 6.79 9.39
C ASP A 88 -9.88 5.90 9.08
N ILE A 89 -9.72 4.78 9.81
CA ILE A 89 -8.67 3.79 9.52
C ILE A 89 -8.85 3.22 8.10
N TYR A 90 -10.07 2.87 7.71
CA TYR A 90 -10.36 2.34 6.39
C TYR A 90 -10.06 3.34 5.27
N GLU A 91 -10.43 4.61 5.45
CA GLU A 91 -10.15 5.67 4.48
C GLU A 91 -8.64 5.85 4.29
N LYS A 92 -7.87 5.91 5.39
CA LYS A 92 -6.41 6.02 5.34
C LYS A 92 -5.74 4.82 4.66
N LEU A 93 -6.20 3.61 4.94
CA LEU A 93 -5.71 2.39 4.28
C LEU A 93 -6.04 2.37 2.79
N SER A 94 -7.24 2.81 2.40
CA SER A 94 -7.65 2.92 1.01
C SER A 94 -6.78 3.93 0.26
N ALA A 95 -6.49 5.08 0.86
CA ALA A 95 -5.59 6.08 0.28
C ALA A 95 -4.17 5.51 0.06
N LEU A 96 -3.60 4.81 1.05
CA LEU A 96 -2.29 4.14 0.90
C LEU A 96 -2.27 3.12 -0.25
N CYS A 97 -3.37 2.41 -0.48
CA CYS A 97 -3.48 1.46 -1.59
C CYS A 97 -3.59 2.14 -2.97
N GLN A 98 -4.11 3.37 -3.04
CA GLN A 98 -4.29 4.11 -4.30
C GLN A 98 -3.03 4.86 -4.75
N VAL A 99 -2.19 5.30 -3.80
CA VAL A 99 -0.94 6.04 -4.10
C VAL A 99 0.13 5.14 -4.74
N ASN A 100 0.02 3.81 -4.60
CA ASN A 100 0.98 2.84 -5.12
C ASN A 100 0.66 2.31 -6.54
N ARG A 101 -0.18 3.00 -7.33
CA ARG A 101 -0.61 2.55 -8.68
C ARG A 101 -0.13 3.43 -9.81
#